data_AF-A0A3D0DAM7-F1
#
_entry.id   AF-A0A3D0DAM7-F1
#
_cell.length_a   1.000
_cell.length_b   1.000
_cell.length_c   1.000
_cell.angle_alpha   90.00
_cell.angle_beta   90.00
_cell.angle_gamma   90.00
#
_symmetry.space_group_name_H-M   'P 1'
#
loop_
_entity.id
_entity.type
_entity.pdbx_description
1 polymer ?
#
loop_
_entity_poly.entity_id
_entity_poly.type
_entity_poly.pdbx_seq_one_letter_code
_entity_poly.pdbx_strand_id
1 'polypeptide(L)'
;MRKNALVLTLFVLVLAGGLVLGAHPTAAEGTTLRLIAPGGTISGAGAFNVQVRVEGATNLGAYEFDVVYNPQVVALENAVPSNFLGATVNCNPNVARCVLTLGPLAPADGRKSVGAYTYGTGSGPSGNGTLVTLRFSPVSPGSSQIQLDKALITDTAANPTIPATEGTAVTVGSASYHFWLPVLRH
;
A
#
# COMPACT_ATOMS: atom_id res chain seq x y z
N MET A 1 71.38 -24.91 25.29
CA MET A 1 71.51 -26.11 24.43
C MET A 1 70.10 -26.47 23.96
N ARG A 2 69.61 -25.94 22.83
CA ARG A 2 69.71 -26.45 21.44
C ARG A 2 69.36 -27.94 21.29
N LYS A 3 68.38 -28.19 20.39
CA LYS A 3 67.85 -29.46 19.80
C LYS A 3 66.37 -29.61 20.22
N ASN A 4 65.37 -29.37 19.36
CA ASN A 4 65.12 -30.10 18.12
C ASN A 4 64.42 -29.22 17.07
N ALA A 5 65.12 -29.03 15.96
CA ALA A 5 64.52 -28.67 14.68
C ALA A 5 64.04 -29.95 13.98
N LEU A 6 63.13 -29.77 13.03
CA LEU A 6 63.00 -30.61 11.83
C LEU A 6 62.10 -31.86 11.95
N VAL A 7 60.78 -31.64 11.91
CA VAL A 7 59.85 -32.57 11.23
C VAL A 7 59.07 -31.72 10.23
N LEU A 8 59.65 -31.58 9.03
CA LEU A 8 59.10 -32.08 7.78
C LEU A 8 57.70 -31.52 7.42
N THR A 9 57.71 -30.32 6.87
CA THR A 9 57.39 -30.07 5.44
C THR A 9 56.50 -31.09 4.72
N LEU A 10 55.17 -31.07 4.95
CA LEU A 10 54.20 -31.56 3.96
C LEU A 10 52.76 -31.05 4.24
N PHE A 11 52.45 -29.80 3.89
CA PHE A 11 51.13 -29.35 3.36
C PHE A 11 51.15 -27.84 3.07
N VAL A 12 52.07 -27.42 2.20
CA VAL A 12 51.89 -26.15 1.46
C VAL A 12 51.09 -26.52 0.22
N LEU A 13 49.81 -26.12 0.17
CA LEU A 13 48.86 -26.05 -0.97
C LEU A 13 47.47 -26.61 -0.64
N VAL A 14 46.71 -25.89 0.20
CA VAL A 14 45.28 -25.67 -0.02
C VAL A 14 45.07 -24.17 0.15
N LEU A 15 45.52 -23.39 -0.85
CA LEU A 15 44.63 -22.76 -1.83
C LEU A 15 43.42 -22.09 -1.17
N ALA A 16 43.59 -20.80 -0.88
CA ALA A 16 42.65 -19.73 -1.14
C ALA A 16 41.22 -20.18 -1.48
N GLY A 17 40.42 -20.40 -0.44
CA GLY A 17 39.00 -20.70 -0.55
C GLY A 17 38.28 -20.11 0.66
N GLY A 18 38.57 -18.84 0.97
CA GLY A 18 37.74 -18.08 1.88
C GLY A 18 36.35 -17.96 1.27
N LEU A 19 35.49 -18.92 1.58
CA LEU A 19 34.06 -18.86 1.30
C LEU A 19 33.54 -17.68 2.11
N VAL A 20 33.59 -16.49 1.52
CA VAL A 20 32.80 -15.36 1.95
C VAL A 20 31.36 -15.83 1.74
N LEU A 21 30.77 -16.38 2.79
CA LEU A 21 29.33 -16.38 2.97
C LEU A 21 28.95 -14.90 2.83
N GLY A 22 28.60 -14.52 1.60
CA GLY A 22 27.86 -13.30 1.37
C GLY A 22 26.62 -13.45 2.22
N ALA A 23 26.63 -12.81 3.39
CA ALA A 23 25.40 -12.32 3.96
C ALA A 23 24.83 -11.41 2.88
N HIS A 24 24.04 -12.00 1.97
CA HIS A 24 23.09 -11.22 1.23
C HIS A 24 22.32 -10.47 2.30
N PRO A 25 22.25 -9.14 2.26
CA PRO A 25 21.27 -8.46 3.08
C PRO A 25 19.94 -9.10 2.68
N THR A 26 19.42 -9.96 3.55
CA THR A 26 18.03 -10.37 3.47
C THR A 26 17.33 -9.04 3.64
N ALA A 27 16.78 -8.51 2.54
CA ALA A 27 15.87 -7.39 2.65
C ALA A 27 14.90 -7.80 3.76
N ALA A 28 14.87 -7.03 4.85
CA ALA A 28 13.82 -7.22 5.83
C ALA A 28 12.52 -7.27 5.02
N GLU A 29 11.72 -8.32 5.18
CA GLU A 29 10.38 -8.37 4.60
C GLU A 29 9.56 -7.28 5.29
N GLY A 30 9.77 -6.04 4.85
CA GLY A 30 9.08 -4.86 5.33
C GLY A 30 7.68 -4.85 4.73
N THR A 31 6.73 -4.35 5.51
CA THR A 31 5.37 -4.17 5.00
C THR A 31 5.36 -3.09 3.92
N THR A 32 4.73 -3.36 2.78
CA THR A 32 4.61 -2.42 1.65
C THR A 32 3.15 -2.06 1.41
N LEU A 33 2.85 -0.78 1.19
CA LEU A 33 1.57 -0.29 0.70
C LEU A 33 1.67 0.05 -0.79
N ARG A 34 0.99 -0.71 -1.63
CA ARG A 34 0.97 -0.51 -3.09
C ARG A 34 -0.37 -0.02 -3.57
N LEU A 35 -0.36 1.03 -4.38
CA LEU A 35 -1.54 1.52 -5.08
C LEU A 35 -1.77 0.77 -6.39
N ILE A 36 -2.99 0.33 -6.61
CA ILE A 36 -3.42 -0.30 -7.86
C ILE A 36 -4.54 0.55 -8.46
N ALA A 37 -4.21 1.25 -9.54
CA ALA A 37 -5.17 1.95 -10.37
C ALA A 37 -5.77 1.03 -11.46
N PRO A 38 -6.92 1.41 -12.06
CA PRO A 38 -7.40 0.77 -13.27
C PRO A 38 -6.39 0.96 -14.40
N GLY A 39 -6.20 -0.07 -15.23
CA GLY A 39 -5.36 0.04 -16.42
C GLY A 39 -6.01 0.90 -17.50
N GLY A 40 -5.18 1.57 -18.31
CA GLY A 40 -5.62 2.38 -19.45
C GLY A 40 -6.05 3.80 -19.10
N THR A 41 -6.74 4.45 -20.04
CA THR A 41 -7.20 5.84 -19.90
C THR A 41 -8.58 5.86 -19.26
N ILE A 42 -8.73 6.61 -18.16
CA ILE A 42 -10.00 6.83 -17.47
C ILE A 42 -10.86 7.78 -18.32
N SER A 43 -12.13 7.43 -18.53
CA SER A 43 -13.10 8.33 -19.15
C SER A 43 -13.29 9.58 -18.29
N GLY A 44 -13.26 10.77 -18.89
CA GLY A 44 -13.52 12.04 -18.19
C GLY A 44 -14.90 12.16 -17.54
N ALA A 45 -15.81 11.20 -17.74
CA ALA A 45 -17.15 11.19 -17.16
C ALA A 45 -17.38 10.10 -16.10
N GLY A 46 -16.42 9.20 -15.87
CA GLY A 46 -16.59 8.03 -15.01
C GLY A 46 -15.75 8.08 -13.74
N ALA A 47 -16.39 8.00 -12.57
CA ALA A 47 -15.67 7.73 -11.32
C ALA A 47 -14.94 6.38 -11.39
N PHE A 48 -13.78 6.31 -10.74
CA PHE A 48 -12.92 5.13 -10.76
C PHE A 48 -12.33 4.85 -9.39
N ASN A 49 -11.84 3.62 -9.21
CA ASN A 49 -11.34 3.14 -7.93
C ASN A 49 -9.84 2.86 -7.99
N VAL A 50 -9.11 3.33 -6.99
CA VAL A 50 -7.70 2.98 -6.75
C VAL A 50 -7.65 2.18 -5.45
N GLN A 51 -7.11 0.97 -5.51
CA GLN A 51 -6.98 0.11 -4.33
C GLN A 51 -5.65 0.37 -3.64
N VAL A 52 -5.67 0.50 -2.32
CA VAL A 52 -4.46 0.47 -1.49
C VAL A 52 -4.31 -0.95 -0.96
N ARG A 53 -3.27 -1.65 -1.39
CA ARG A 53 -2.96 -3.01 -0.98
C ARG A 53 -1.77 -3.03 -0.04
N VAL A 54 -1.87 -3.86 0.99
CA VAL A 54 -0.76 -4.18 1.88
C VAL A 54 -0.13 -5.50 1.46
N GLU A 55 1.19 -5.57 1.56
CA GLU A 55 2.00 -6.77 1.35
C GLU A 55 2.90 -6.97 2.57
N GLY A 56 2.97 -8.21 3.08
CA GLY A 56 3.78 -8.53 4.26
C GLY A 56 3.27 -7.90 5.56
N ALA A 57 1.96 -7.74 5.74
CA ALA A 57 1.41 -7.29 7.02
C ALA A 57 1.63 -8.35 8.10
N THR A 58 1.84 -7.93 9.35
CA THR A 58 1.88 -8.84 10.51
C THR A 58 0.96 -8.30 11.59
N ASN A 59 -0.07 -9.06 11.94
CA ASN A 59 -1.00 -8.76 13.04
C ASN A 59 -1.54 -7.31 12.99
N LEU A 60 -1.93 -6.85 11.81
CA LEU A 60 -2.27 -5.44 11.54
C LEU A 60 -3.48 -4.97 12.38
N GLY A 61 -3.34 -3.87 13.08
CA GLY A 61 -4.36 -3.29 13.95
C GLY A 61 -4.96 -1.99 13.40
N ALA A 62 -4.15 -1.15 12.76
CA ALA A 62 -4.57 0.13 12.22
C ALA A 62 -3.68 0.59 11.06
N TYR A 63 -4.17 1.55 10.28
CA TYR A 63 -3.40 2.28 9.28
C TYR A 63 -3.86 3.74 9.21
N GLU A 64 -2.95 4.62 8.83
CA GLU A 64 -3.21 5.99 8.41
C GLU A 64 -2.21 6.43 7.33
N PHE A 65 -2.63 7.31 6.43
CA PHE A 65 -1.79 7.94 5.43
C PHE A 65 -2.47 9.17 4.83
N ASP A 66 -1.65 10.06 4.26
CA ASP A 66 -2.10 11.18 3.44
C ASP A 66 -2.05 10.80 1.97
N VAL A 67 -3.13 11.00 1.23
CA VAL A 67 -3.20 10.79 -0.21
C VAL A 67 -2.78 12.07 -0.93
N VAL A 68 -1.71 11.97 -1.71
CA VAL A 68 -1.18 13.05 -2.55
C VAL A 68 -1.58 12.80 -4.00
N TYR A 69 -2.25 13.77 -4.62
CA TYR A 69 -2.71 13.71 -6.00
C TYR A 69 -2.81 15.13 -6.60
N ASN A 70 -3.03 15.23 -7.92
CA ASN A 70 -3.30 16.50 -8.59
C ASN A 70 -4.81 16.82 -8.57
N PRO A 71 -5.28 17.76 -7.74
CA PRO A 71 -6.70 18.08 -7.61
C PRO A 71 -7.30 18.77 -8.85
N GLN A 72 -6.47 19.23 -9.79
CA GLN A 72 -6.94 19.77 -11.06
C GLN A 72 -7.35 18.67 -12.05
N VAL A 73 -6.88 17.43 -11.86
CA VAL A 73 -7.13 16.30 -12.76
C VAL A 73 -8.13 15.31 -12.16
N VAL A 74 -8.03 15.02 -10.86
CA VAL A 74 -8.91 14.07 -10.16
C VAL A 74 -9.28 14.59 -8.78
N ALA A 75 -10.43 14.20 -8.25
CA ALA A 75 -10.89 14.50 -6.89
C ALA A 75 -11.10 13.20 -6.10
N LEU A 76 -10.55 13.10 -4.89
CA LEU A 76 -10.84 11.98 -3.99
C LEU A 76 -12.17 12.24 -3.26
N GLU A 77 -13.16 11.40 -3.54
CA GLU A 77 -14.52 11.53 -3.00
C GLU A 77 -14.70 10.75 -1.70
N ASN A 78 -14.20 9.51 -1.68
CA ASN A 78 -14.45 8.60 -0.58
C ASN A 78 -13.32 7.57 -0.44
N ALA A 79 -13.21 6.98 0.75
CA ALA A 79 -12.31 5.88 1.07
C ALA A 79 -13.11 4.79 1.79
N VAL A 80 -13.28 3.64 1.13
CA VAL A 80 -14.08 2.53 1.66
C VAL A 80 -13.14 1.41 2.10
N PRO A 81 -13.06 1.10 3.41
CA PRO A 81 -12.21 0.02 3.89
C PRO A 81 -12.69 -1.32 3.33
N SER A 82 -11.75 -2.22 3.07
CA SER A 82 -12.03 -3.60 2.75
C SER A 82 -12.17 -4.44 4.03
N ASN A 83 -12.64 -5.67 3.90
CA ASN A 83 -12.78 -6.61 5.02
C ASN A 83 -11.46 -7.23 5.48
N PHE A 84 -10.31 -6.84 4.90
CA PHE A 84 -9.01 -7.39 5.30
C PHE A 84 -8.71 -7.09 6.77
N LEU A 85 -8.90 -5.84 7.21
CA LEU A 85 -8.56 -5.40 8.57
C LEU A 85 -9.50 -6.01 9.63
N GLY A 86 -10.73 -6.34 9.24
CA GLY A 86 -11.76 -6.88 10.13
C GLY A 86 -13.16 -6.67 9.58
N ALA A 87 -14.17 -6.95 10.39
CA ALA A 87 -15.56 -6.76 10.01
C ALA A 87 -15.96 -5.27 10.06
N THR A 88 -16.55 -4.80 8.96
CA THR A 88 -17.04 -3.42 8.79
C THR A 88 -18.54 -3.28 9.02
N VAL A 89 -19.28 -4.40 8.97
CA VAL A 89 -20.74 -4.47 9.13
C VAL A 89 -21.11 -5.61 10.10
N ASN A 90 -22.15 -5.40 10.91
CA ASN A 90 -22.65 -6.40 11.88
C ASN A 90 -21.56 -7.00 12.79
N CYS A 91 -20.56 -6.21 13.16
CA CYS A 91 -19.44 -6.71 13.94
C CYS A 91 -19.80 -6.90 15.43
N ASN A 92 -19.43 -8.07 15.98
CA ASN A 92 -19.45 -8.33 17.41
C ASN A 92 -18.02 -8.26 17.98
N PRO A 93 -17.66 -7.20 18.73
CA PRO A 93 -16.29 -7.00 19.22
C PRO A 93 -15.84 -8.03 20.26
N ASN A 94 -16.76 -8.86 20.77
CA ASN A 94 -16.42 -9.96 21.68
C ASN A 94 -15.91 -11.21 20.95
N VAL A 95 -16.17 -11.32 19.64
CA VAL A 95 -15.86 -12.51 18.83
C VAL A 95 -14.84 -12.20 17.73
N ALA A 96 -14.78 -10.97 17.24
CA ALA A 96 -13.89 -10.57 16.16
C ALA A 96 -13.43 -9.11 16.29
N ARG A 97 -12.48 -8.72 15.44
CA ARG A 97 -12.04 -7.33 15.30
C ARG A 97 -13.01 -6.55 14.42
N CYS A 98 -13.48 -5.43 14.95
CA CYS A 98 -14.35 -4.47 14.27
C CYS A 98 -13.54 -3.29 13.75
N VAL A 99 -13.87 -2.80 12.56
CA VAL A 99 -13.18 -1.68 11.92
C VAL A 99 -13.94 -0.37 12.11
N LEU A 100 -13.23 0.69 12.50
CA LEU A 100 -13.72 2.07 12.45
C LEU A 100 -12.86 2.88 11.47
N THR A 101 -13.53 3.64 10.60
CA THR A 101 -12.88 4.46 9.58
C THR A 101 -12.72 5.90 10.03
N LEU A 102 -11.60 6.49 9.66
CA LEU A 102 -11.26 7.88 9.86
C LEU A 102 -11.06 8.52 8.48
N GLY A 103 -11.96 9.42 8.10
CA GLY A 103 -11.86 10.18 6.84
C GLY A 103 -12.50 9.54 5.60
N PRO A 104 -12.26 10.11 4.41
CA PRO A 104 -11.20 11.08 4.11
C PRO A 104 -11.40 12.44 4.79
N LEU A 105 -10.44 12.84 5.61
CA LEU A 105 -10.39 14.19 6.21
C LEU A 105 -9.61 15.12 5.29
N ALA A 106 -10.01 16.38 5.21
CA ALA A 106 -9.32 17.40 4.43
C ALA A 106 -8.61 18.39 5.36
N PRO A 107 -7.40 18.06 5.87
CA PRO A 107 -6.59 19.01 6.61
C PRO A 107 -6.34 20.29 5.79
N ALA A 108 -6.07 21.40 6.50
CA ALA A 108 -5.94 22.73 5.90
C ALA A 108 -4.78 22.85 4.88
N ASP A 109 -3.91 21.84 4.78
CA ASP A 109 -2.78 21.76 3.86
C ASP A 109 -3.14 21.18 2.47
N GLY A 110 -4.42 20.93 2.21
CA GLY A 110 -4.92 20.52 0.89
C GLY A 110 -4.75 19.03 0.57
N ARG A 111 -4.23 18.23 1.51
CA ARG A 111 -4.17 16.77 1.39
C ARG A 111 -5.48 16.11 1.82
N LYS A 112 -5.61 14.81 1.54
CA LYS A 112 -6.71 13.99 2.06
C LYS A 112 -6.14 12.88 2.94
N SER A 113 -6.43 12.94 4.23
CA SER A 113 -5.97 11.95 5.20
C SER A 113 -7.00 10.83 5.33
N VAL A 114 -6.54 9.58 5.25
CA VAL A 114 -7.35 8.37 5.31
C VAL A 114 -6.76 7.44 6.35
N GLY A 115 -7.59 6.92 7.24
CA GLY A 115 -7.16 5.92 8.21
C GLY A 115 -8.29 4.99 8.63
N ALA A 116 -7.92 3.91 9.28
CA ALA A 116 -8.85 3.06 10.00
C ALA A 116 -8.11 2.33 11.12
N TYR A 117 -8.85 2.00 12.17
CA TYR A 117 -8.33 1.20 13.27
C TYR A 117 -9.33 0.12 13.66
N THR A 118 -8.83 -0.87 14.39
CA THR A 118 -9.64 -1.97 14.89
C THR A 118 -9.76 -2.00 16.40
N TYR A 119 -10.88 -2.50 16.88
CA TYR A 119 -11.14 -2.79 18.29
C TYR A 119 -11.84 -4.15 18.44
N GLY A 120 -11.87 -4.69 19.65
CA GLY A 120 -12.42 -6.02 19.94
C GLY A 120 -11.34 -7.08 20.13
N THR A 121 -11.76 -8.35 20.10
CA THR A 121 -10.93 -9.53 20.38
C THR A 121 -10.37 -10.16 19.09
N GLY A 122 -9.35 -11.02 19.24
CA GLY A 122 -8.69 -11.71 18.14
C GLY A 122 -7.45 -10.99 17.60
N SER A 123 -6.62 -11.74 16.88
CA SER A 123 -5.43 -11.22 16.16
C SER A 123 -5.84 -10.37 14.96
N GLY A 124 -5.00 -9.40 14.62
CA GLY A 124 -5.07 -8.72 13.34
C GLY A 124 -4.66 -9.64 12.18
N PRO A 125 -5.03 -9.29 10.94
CA PRO A 125 -4.62 -10.05 9.77
C PRO A 125 -3.10 -9.97 9.54
N SER A 126 -2.54 -11.04 8.98
CA SER A 126 -1.18 -11.09 8.46
C SER A 126 -1.20 -11.48 6.98
N GLY A 127 -0.17 -11.08 6.24
CA GLY A 127 -0.02 -11.35 4.81
C GLY A 127 -0.49 -10.19 3.94
N ASN A 128 -1.03 -10.53 2.76
CA ASN A 128 -1.33 -9.57 1.70
C ASN A 128 -2.84 -9.36 1.58
N GLY A 129 -3.26 -8.13 1.31
CA GLY A 129 -4.68 -7.83 1.11
C GLY A 129 -4.96 -6.40 0.71
N THR A 130 -6.20 -6.11 0.31
CA THR A 130 -6.65 -4.74 0.07
C THR A 130 -7.07 -4.14 1.40
N LEU A 131 -6.52 -2.98 1.77
CA LEU A 131 -6.89 -2.24 2.98
C LEU A 131 -8.11 -1.35 2.75
N VAL A 132 -8.07 -0.58 1.67
CA VAL A 132 -9.07 0.44 1.37
C VAL A 132 -9.15 0.67 -0.13
N THR A 133 -10.36 0.97 -0.59
CA THR A 133 -10.64 1.38 -1.97
C THR A 133 -10.91 2.88 -1.97
N LEU A 134 -10.04 3.64 -2.61
CA LEU A 134 -10.15 5.08 -2.81
C LEU A 134 -10.99 5.33 -4.06
N ARG A 135 -12.08 6.08 -3.92
CA ARG A 135 -12.97 6.44 -5.03
C ARG A 135 -12.66 7.85 -5.51
N PHE A 136 -12.26 7.96 -6.77
CA PHE A 136 -11.92 9.21 -7.42
C PHE A 136 -12.94 9.58 -8.51
N SER A 137 -13.18 10.87 -8.66
CA SER A 137 -13.89 11.46 -9.80
C SER A 137 -12.91 12.20 -10.71
N PRO A 138 -13.01 12.06 -12.04
CA PRO A 138 -12.28 12.91 -12.98
C PRO A 138 -12.73 14.37 -12.87
N VAL A 139 -11.78 15.31 -12.94
CA VAL A 139 -12.04 16.77 -12.93
C VAL A 139 -11.73 17.37 -14.29
N SER A 140 -10.57 17.05 -14.85
CA SER A 140 -10.17 17.49 -16.19
C SER A 140 -9.24 16.47 -16.85
N PRO A 141 -9.12 16.47 -18.19
CA PRO A 141 -8.17 15.62 -18.89
C PRO A 141 -6.73 15.93 -18.46
N GLY A 142 -5.93 14.90 -18.26
CA GLY A 142 -4.55 15.05 -17.80
C GLY A 142 -4.03 13.81 -17.09
N SER A 143 -2.84 13.91 -16.50
CA SER A 143 -2.26 12.85 -15.70
C SER A 143 -2.11 13.28 -14.24
N SER A 144 -2.43 12.38 -13.32
CA SER A 144 -2.18 12.54 -11.89
C SER A 144 -1.33 11.38 -11.40
N GLN A 145 -0.18 11.69 -10.82
CA GLN A 145 0.50 10.77 -9.92
C GLN A 145 -0.31 10.70 -8.62
N ILE A 146 -0.46 9.50 -8.08
CA ILE A 146 -1.12 9.24 -6.80
C ILE A 146 -0.10 8.55 -5.90
N GLN A 147 0.19 9.17 -4.76
CA GLN A 147 1.18 8.69 -3.80
C GLN A 147 0.59 8.70 -2.39
N LEU A 148 1.17 7.90 -1.51
CA LEU A 148 0.91 7.95 -0.08
C LEU A 148 2.07 8.67 0.60
N ASP A 149 1.74 9.64 1.43
CA ASP A 149 2.68 10.34 2.30
C ASP A 149 2.31 10.09 3.76
N LYS A 150 3.29 10.21 4.66
CA LYS A 150 3.13 9.96 6.10
C LYS A 150 2.39 8.65 6.43
N ALA A 151 2.67 7.60 5.66
CA ALA A 151 2.06 6.31 5.91
C ALA A 151 2.54 5.73 7.24
N LEU A 152 1.60 5.29 8.06
CA LEU A 152 1.85 4.63 9.33
C LEU A 152 0.87 3.46 9.46
N ILE A 153 1.39 2.32 9.88
CA ILE A 153 0.59 1.17 10.26
C ILE A 153 0.94 0.78 11.69
N THR A 154 0.02 0.12 12.38
CA THR A 154 0.31 -0.46 13.70
C THR A 154 -0.15 -1.90 13.76
N ASP A 155 0.48 -2.70 14.61
CA ASP A 155 -0.10 -3.98 15.01
C ASP A 155 -1.27 -3.79 16.00
N THR A 156 -1.90 -4.88 16.44
CA THR A 156 -2.98 -4.82 17.45
C THR A 156 -2.52 -4.42 18.85
N ALA A 157 -1.22 -4.39 19.12
CA ALA A 157 -0.61 -3.90 20.35
C ALA A 157 -0.19 -2.42 20.24
N ALA A 158 -0.57 -1.75 19.15
CA ALA A 158 -0.24 -0.36 18.84
C ALA A 158 1.27 -0.09 18.65
N ASN A 159 2.05 -1.11 18.26
CA ASN A 159 3.43 -0.91 17.85
C ASN A 159 3.46 -0.35 16.42
N PRO A 160 4.01 0.86 16.21
CA PRO A 160 4.05 1.49 14.90
C PRO A 160 5.12 0.90 13.98
N THR A 161 4.79 0.77 12.70
CA THR A 161 5.71 0.44 11.61
C THR A 161 5.49 1.42 10.47
N ILE A 162 6.58 1.96 9.92
CA ILE A 162 6.52 2.81 8.72
C ILE A 162 6.65 1.87 7.51
N PRO A 163 5.59 1.68 6.71
CA PRO A 163 5.66 0.80 5.56
C PRO A 163 6.37 1.48 4.39
N ALA A 164 6.96 0.68 3.50
CA ALA A 164 7.33 1.18 2.17
C ALA A 164 6.04 1.54 1.39
N THR A 165 6.12 2.53 0.50
CA THR A 165 4.96 2.96 -0.29
C THR A 165 5.28 2.94 -1.78
N GLU A 166 4.40 2.34 -2.57
CA GLU A 166 4.45 2.33 -4.02
C GLU A 166 3.23 3.05 -4.60
N GLY A 167 3.48 4.21 -5.21
CA GLY A 167 2.45 5.01 -5.86
C GLY A 167 1.97 4.43 -7.18
N THR A 168 1.03 5.12 -7.81
CA THR A 168 0.50 4.78 -9.13
C THR A 168 0.22 6.04 -9.93
N ALA A 169 0.03 5.91 -11.25
CA ALA A 169 -0.33 7.00 -12.13
C ALA A 169 -1.67 6.73 -12.79
N VAL A 170 -2.49 7.76 -12.92
CA VAL A 170 -3.74 7.71 -13.67
C VAL A 170 -3.74 8.76 -14.77
N THR A 171 -4.35 8.42 -15.90
CA THR A 171 -4.53 9.34 -17.03
C THR A 171 -6.02 9.46 -17.32
N VAL A 172 -6.54 10.68 -17.21
CA VAL A 172 -7.91 11.03 -17.57
C VAL A 172 -7.93 11.52 -19.01
N GLY A 173 -8.72 10.85 -19.85
CA GLY A 173 -8.97 11.26 -21.22
C GLY A 173 -10.11 12.28 -21.32
N SER A 174 -10.25 12.87 -22.50
CA SER A 174 -11.41 13.72 -22.82
C SER A 174 -12.72 12.93 -22.69
N ALA A 175 -13.76 13.56 -22.17
CA ALA A 175 -15.09 12.96 -22.15
C ALA A 175 -15.66 12.92 -23.58
N SER A 176 -15.88 11.73 -24.12
CA SER A 176 -16.57 11.53 -25.41
C SER A 176 -18.06 11.38 -25.19
N TYR A 177 -18.83 12.45 -25.37
CA TYR A 177 -20.30 12.39 -25.36
C TYR A 177 -20.82 11.97 -26.73
N HIS A 178 -21.59 10.88 -26.78
CA HIS A 178 -22.35 10.51 -27.97
C HIS A 178 -23.78 11.01 -27.80
N PHE A 179 -24.20 11.98 -28.62
CA PHE A 179 -25.59 12.43 -28.68
C PHE A 179 -26.33 11.63 -29.75
N TRP A 180 -27.33 10.85 -29.33
CA TRP A 180 -28.26 10.19 -30.25
C TRP A 180 -29.42 11.13 -30.56
N LEU A 181 -29.42 11.69 -31.77
CA LEU A 181 -30.54 12.49 -32.26
C LEU A 181 -31.60 11.58 -32.89
N PRO A 182 -32.91 11.81 -32.61
CA PRO A 182 -33.97 11.10 -33.31
C PRO A 182 -33.95 11.46 -34.80
N VAL A 183 -34.06 10.45 -35.66
CA VAL A 183 -34.16 10.65 -37.11
C VAL A 183 -35.56 11.20 -37.43
N LEU A 184 -35.65 12.49 -37.75
CA LEU A 184 -36.87 13.05 -38.31
C LEU A 184 -36.99 12.56 -39.77
N ARG A 185 -37.97 11.69 -40.03
CA ARG A 185 -38.38 11.39 -41.41
C ARG A 185 -39.32 12.52 -41.86
N HIS A 186 -38.96 13.21 -42.93
CA HIS A 186 -39.83 14.15 -43.65
C HIS A 186 -40.82 13.39 -44.54
#